data_AF-A0A8S3SG02-F1
#
_entry.id   AF-A0A8S3SG02-F1
#
_cell.length_a   1.000
_cell.length_b   1.000
_cell.length_c   1.000
_cell.angle_alpha   90.00
_cell.angle_beta   90.00
_cell.angle_gamma   90.00
#
_symmetry.space_group_name_H-M   'P 1'
#
loop_
_entity.id
_entity.type
_entity.pdbx_description
1 polymer ?
#
loop_
_entity_poly.entity_id
_entity_poly.type
_entity_poly.pdbx_seq_one_letter_code
_entity_poly.pdbx_strand_id
1 'polypeptide(L)'
;MENEFLNFCSHYNYICLMGDFNSRTSRDPDFIDLEYDEFSGMLDIENTCINTLHNLCLPIQRKSMDVKKNNFGNYLLDFCKYNNMLIVNGRIGDNSGHFTCKNASVVDYNICSPCFLKLIENFSILETNTLFSDIHNPLSLTVKAEVVINKAVAI
;
A
#
# COMPACT_ATOMS: atom_id res chain seq x y z
N MET A 1 18.80 -2.22 5.59
CA MET A 1 17.42 -1.89 5.16
C MET A 1 16.77 -3.03 4.37
N GLU A 2 17.20 -3.37 3.15
CA GLU A 2 16.51 -4.42 2.35
C GLU A 2 16.55 -5.81 3.02
N ASN A 3 17.71 -6.28 3.47
CA ASN A 3 17.83 -7.54 4.21
C ASN A 3 17.04 -7.56 5.54
N GLU A 4 16.96 -6.41 6.22
CA GLU A 4 16.19 -6.29 7.46
C GLU A 4 14.69 -6.34 7.17
N PHE A 5 14.26 -5.72 6.06
CA PHE A 5 12.88 -5.76 5.61
C PHE A 5 12.47 -7.15 5.15
N LEU A 6 13.32 -7.86 4.39
CA LEU A 6 13.07 -9.26 4.02
C LEU A 6 12.95 -10.15 5.26
N ASN A 7 13.83 -9.96 6.24
CA ASN A 7 13.73 -10.68 7.52
C ASN A 7 12.48 -10.28 8.31
N PHE A 8 12.02 -9.03 8.23
CA PHE A 8 10.76 -8.62 8.83
C PHE A 8 9.57 -9.30 8.12
N CYS A 9 9.54 -9.28 6.80
CA CYS A 9 8.49 -9.90 5.98
C CYS A 9 8.40 -11.42 6.15
N SER A 10 9.49 -12.10 6.51
CA SER A 10 9.46 -13.54 6.80
C SER A 10 8.81 -13.89 8.14
N HIS A 11 8.68 -12.92 9.05
CA HIS A 11 8.12 -13.13 10.40
C HIS A 11 6.72 -12.53 10.59
N TYR A 12 6.31 -11.59 9.72
CA TYR A 12 5.05 -10.87 9.87
C TYR A 12 4.22 -10.92 8.59
N ASN A 13 2.95 -11.34 8.73
CA ASN A 13 2.01 -11.38 7.60
C ASN A 13 1.25 -10.06 7.41
N TYR A 14 1.09 -9.28 8.48
CA TYR A 14 0.31 -8.04 8.50
C TYR A 14 1.26 -6.85 8.54
N ILE A 15 1.56 -6.29 7.37
CA ILE A 15 2.54 -5.21 7.22
C ILE A 15 1.86 -4.01 6.60
N CYS A 16 2.10 -2.83 7.18
CA CYS A 16 1.69 -1.55 6.65
C CYS A 16 2.84 -0.56 6.80
N LEU A 17 3.21 0.08 5.70
CA LEU A 17 4.17 1.16 5.61
C LEU A 17 3.41 2.42 5.19
N MET A 18 3.63 3.53 5.90
CA MET A 18 2.89 4.75 5.65
C MET A 18 3.77 5.97 5.87
N GLY A 19 3.77 6.90 4.92
CA GLY A 19 4.54 8.14 5.01
C GLY A 19 5.07 8.62 3.67
N ASP A 20 6.02 9.55 3.72
CA ASP A 20 6.69 10.13 2.55
C ASP A 20 7.80 9.22 2.02
N PHE A 21 7.63 8.71 0.81
CA PHE A 21 8.63 7.91 0.11
C PHE A 21 9.42 8.73 -0.92
N ASN A 22 9.09 10.00 -1.10
CA ASN A 22 9.64 10.91 -2.11
C ASN A 22 9.67 10.29 -3.53
N SER A 23 8.72 9.39 -3.77
CA SER A 23 8.64 8.52 -4.94
C SER A 23 7.42 8.89 -5.74
N ARG A 24 7.53 9.02 -7.06
CA ARG A 24 6.38 9.28 -7.93
C ARG A 24 6.19 8.07 -8.81
N THR A 25 5.15 7.30 -8.56
CA THR A 25 4.91 6.01 -9.24
C THR A 25 4.01 6.10 -10.46
N SER A 26 3.53 7.30 -10.80
CA SER A 26 2.47 7.48 -11.79
C SER A 26 1.28 6.54 -11.52
N ARG A 27 0.80 5.85 -12.55
CA ARG A 27 -0.23 4.81 -12.51
C ARG A 27 0.38 3.43 -12.77
N ASP A 28 1.70 3.29 -12.69
CA ASP A 28 2.33 2.01 -13.04
C ASP A 28 1.95 0.92 -12.03
N PRO A 29 1.87 -0.35 -12.48
CA PRO A 29 1.52 -1.47 -11.63
C PRO A 29 2.63 -1.77 -10.62
N ASP A 30 2.20 -2.11 -9.42
CA ASP A 30 2.98 -2.42 -8.22
C ASP A 30 2.99 -3.92 -7.88
N PHE A 31 2.48 -4.75 -8.78
CA PHE A 31 2.44 -6.20 -8.67
C PHE A 31 3.00 -6.85 -9.95
N ILE A 32 3.34 -8.13 -9.87
CA ILE A 32 3.76 -8.94 -11.00
C ILE A 32 2.51 -9.59 -11.60
N ASP A 33 2.32 -9.41 -12.90
CA ASP A 33 1.26 -10.09 -13.65
C ASP A 33 1.76 -11.46 -14.11
N LEU A 34 1.32 -12.50 -13.39
CA LEU A 34 1.74 -13.87 -13.62
C LEU A 34 1.07 -14.51 -14.85
N GLU A 35 0.06 -13.87 -15.46
CA GLU A 35 -0.49 -14.34 -16.75
C GLU A 35 0.57 -14.31 -17.87
N TYR A 36 1.65 -13.55 -17.68
CA TYR A 36 2.77 -13.44 -18.60
C TYR A 36 4.03 -14.20 -18.19
N ASP A 37 4.06 -14.84 -17.01
CA ASP A 37 5.27 -15.46 -16.47
C ASP A 37 5.13 -17.00 -16.44
N GLU A 38 5.96 -17.69 -17.24
CA GLU A 38 5.95 -19.16 -17.42
C GLU A 38 6.28 -19.96 -16.14
N PHE A 39 6.55 -19.28 -15.01
CA PHE A 39 6.97 -19.84 -13.72
C PHE A 39 5.86 -19.99 -12.67
N SER A 40 4.58 -19.91 -13.06
CA SER A 40 3.40 -19.91 -12.17
C SER A 40 3.25 -21.11 -11.21
N GLY A 41 3.99 -22.20 -11.41
CA GLY A 41 3.87 -23.44 -10.65
C GLY A 41 4.46 -23.45 -9.23
N MET A 42 5.18 -22.41 -8.79
CA MET A 42 5.89 -22.39 -7.49
C MET A 42 5.37 -21.38 -6.46
N LEU A 43 4.46 -20.48 -6.83
CA LEU A 43 3.89 -19.49 -5.91
C LEU A 43 2.58 -20.01 -5.30
N ASP A 44 2.38 -19.70 -4.02
CA ASP A 44 1.12 -19.95 -3.33
C ASP A 44 0.03 -19.03 -3.91
N ILE A 45 -0.63 -19.53 -4.96
CA ILE A 45 -1.47 -18.75 -5.88
C ILE A 45 -2.54 -17.94 -5.12
N GLU A 46 -3.08 -18.47 -4.03
CA GLU A 46 -4.15 -17.81 -3.25
C GLU A 46 -3.74 -16.48 -2.61
N ASN A 47 -2.44 -16.23 -2.37
CA ASN A 47 -1.97 -15.03 -1.64
C ASN A 47 -1.22 -14.02 -2.53
N THR A 48 -1.40 -14.11 -3.85
CA THR A 48 -0.86 -13.08 -4.76
C THR A 48 -1.57 -11.73 -4.58
N CYS A 49 -0.85 -10.65 -4.84
CA CYS A 49 -1.39 -9.30 -4.90
C CYS A 49 -2.66 -9.22 -5.78
N ILE A 50 -2.62 -9.77 -7.00
CA ILE A 50 -3.73 -9.72 -7.96
C ILE A 50 -4.98 -10.41 -7.40
N ASN A 51 -4.84 -11.65 -6.90
CA ASN A 51 -5.98 -12.39 -6.36
C ASN A 51 -6.61 -11.68 -5.17
N THR A 52 -5.80 -11.05 -4.32
CA THR A 52 -6.32 -10.26 -3.21
C THR A 52 -7.10 -9.04 -3.70
N LEU A 53 -6.63 -8.33 -4.72
CA LEU A 53 -7.36 -7.21 -5.31
C LEU A 53 -8.71 -7.67 -5.90
N HIS A 54 -8.74 -8.79 -6.63
CA HIS A 54 -9.98 -9.35 -7.18
C HIS A 54 -10.97 -9.76 -6.08
N ASN A 55 -10.50 -10.48 -5.06
CA ASN A 55 -11.33 -10.97 -3.96
C ASN A 55 -11.96 -9.82 -3.15
N LEU A 56 -11.28 -8.69 -3.05
CA LEU A 56 -11.77 -7.48 -2.37
C LEU A 56 -12.55 -6.54 -3.31
N CYS A 57 -12.73 -6.92 -4.58
CA CYS A 57 -13.35 -6.09 -5.62
C CYS A 57 -12.68 -4.70 -5.77
N LEU A 58 -11.36 -4.64 -5.57
CA LEU A 58 -10.56 -3.42 -5.70
C LEU A 58 -10.04 -3.24 -7.12
N PRO A 59 -9.80 -1.98 -7.56
CA PRO A 59 -9.27 -1.74 -8.89
C PRO A 59 -7.83 -2.25 -9.00
N ILE A 60 -7.59 -3.06 -10.04
CA ILE A 60 -6.25 -3.54 -10.43
C ILE A 60 -5.35 -2.35 -10.77
N GLN A 61 -5.86 -1.49 -11.66
CA GLN A 61 -5.20 -0.26 -12.08
C GLN A 61 -5.47 0.86 -11.06
N ARG A 62 -4.42 1.35 -10.38
CA ARG A 62 -4.53 2.47 -9.44
C ARG A 62 -4.97 3.76 -10.13
N LYS A 63 -5.81 4.53 -9.46
CA LYS A 63 -6.07 5.93 -9.78
C LYS A 63 -4.96 6.81 -9.20
N SER A 64 -4.44 7.74 -10.00
CA SER A 64 -3.51 8.77 -9.51
C SER A 64 -3.68 10.04 -10.34
N MET A 65 -3.74 11.19 -9.66
CA MET A 65 -3.64 12.52 -10.27
C MET A 65 -2.20 12.85 -10.68
N ASP A 66 -1.21 12.26 -10.01
CA ASP A 66 0.17 12.34 -10.45
C ASP A 66 0.44 11.28 -11.50
N VAL A 67 0.59 11.73 -12.75
CA VAL A 67 0.93 10.89 -13.90
C VAL A 67 2.43 10.90 -14.23
N LYS A 68 3.22 11.65 -13.45
CA LYS A 68 4.68 11.67 -13.62
C LYS A 68 5.31 10.54 -12.82
N LYS A 69 6.45 10.07 -13.31
CA LYS A 69 7.26 9.05 -12.66
C LYS A 69 8.68 9.56 -12.44
N ASN A 70 9.31 9.19 -11.33
CA ASN A 70 10.73 9.45 -11.06
C ASN A 70 11.48 8.14 -10.78
N ASN A 71 12.81 8.22 -10.63
CA ASN A 71 13.65 7.04 -10.39
C ASN A 71 13.29 6.33 -9.08
N PHE A 72 13.03 7.09 -8.01
CA PHE A 72 12.56 6.53 -6.74
C PHE A 72 11.21 5.80 -6.88
N GLY A 73 10.33 6.30 -7.75
CA GLY A 73 9.09 5.62 -8.13
C GLY A 73 9.31 4.26 -8.78
N ASN A 74 10.31 4.11 -9.66
CA ASN A 74 10.65 2.79 -10.21
C ASN A 74 11.11 1.85 -9.09
N TYR A 75 12.04 2.29 -8.23
CA TYR A 75 12.52 1.48 -7.11
C TYR A 75 11.40 1.09 -6.14
N LEU A 76 10.45 1.99 -5.87
CA LEU A 76 9.32 1.70 -5.00
C LEU A 76 8.37 0.66 -5.62
N LEU A 77 8.13 0.74 -6.93
CA LEU A 77 7.31 -0.25 -7.64
C LEU A 77 7.98 -1.62 -7.66
N ASP A 78 9.28 -1.67 -7.92
CA ASP A 78 10.05 -2.91 -7.90
C ASP A 78 10.08 -3.53 -6.50
N PHE A 79 10.27 -2.70 -5.47
CA PHE A 79 10.12 -3.13 -4.09
C PHE A 79 8.75 -3.75 -3.81
N CYS A 80 7.66 -3.14 -4.28
CA CYS A 80 6.31 -3.68 -4.07
C CYS A 80 6.13 -5.03 -4.79
N LYS A 81 6.58 -5.13 -6.03
CA LYS A 81 6.52 -6.36 -6.84
C LYS A 81 7.28 -7.51 -6.19
N TYR A 82 8.53 -7.27 -5.79
CA TYR A 82 9.39 -8.32 -5.25
C TYR A 82 9.03 -8.74 -3.83
N ASN A 83 8.35 -7.89 -3.07
CA ASN A 83 7.96 -8.17 -1.69
C ASN A 83 6.46 -8.51 -1.55
N ASN A 84 5.72 -8.69 -2.65
CA ASN A 84 4.28 -8.94 -2.65
C ASN A 84 3.53 -7.90 -1.79
N MET A 85 3.82 -6.62 -2.01
CA MET A 85 3.19 -5.49 -1.33
C MET A 85 2.32 -4.68 -2.31
N LEU A 86 1.29 -4.00 -1.80
CA LEU A 86 0.35 -3.21 -2.59
C LEU A 86 0.26 -1.77 -2.07
N ILE A 87 0.28 -0.82 -2.99
CA ILE A 87 -0.02 0.60 -2.75
C ILE A 87 -1.53 0.79 -2.60
N VAL A 88 -1.99 1.29 -1.47
CA VAL A 88 -3.42 1.54 -1.20
C VAL A 88 -3.93 2.79 -1.93
N ASN A 89 -3.07 3.79 -2.12
CA ASN A 89 -3.42 5.02 -2.83
C ASN A 89 -4.00 4.71 -4.21
N GLY A 90 -5.18 5.26 -4.49
CA GLY A 90 -5.90 5.07 -5.74
C GLY A 90 -6.74 3.80 -5.82
N ARG A 91 -6.87 3.03 -4.73
CA ARG A 91 -7.66 1.79 -4.66
C ARG A 91 -8.84 1.86 -3.72
N ILE A 92 -8.63 2.35 -2.50
CA ILE A 92 -9.65 2.40 -1.45
C ILE A 92 -9.97 3.86 -1.15
N GLY A 93 -11.26 4.22 -1.17
CA GLY A 93 -11.74 5.57 -0.90
C GLY A 93 -11.69 6.50 -2.11
N ASP A 94 -12.60 7.48 -2.13
CA ASP A 94 -12.90 8.30 -3.32
C ASP A 94 -11.75 9.22 -3.73
N ASN A 95 -11.09 9.85 -2.75
CA ASN A 95 -10.02 10.82 -2.98
C ASN A 95 -8.61 10.21 -2.89
N SER A 96 -8.51 8.89 -2.84
CA SER A 96 -7.26 8.16 -2.58
C SER A 96 -6.17 8.32 -3.64
N GLY A 97 -6.53 8.79 -4.84
CA GLY A 97 -5.61 9.10 -5.93
C GLY A 97 -5.22 10.58 -6.02
N HIS A 98 -5.66 11.43 -5.10
CA HIS A 98 -5.34 12.87 -5.11
C HIS A 98 -3.87 13.13 -4.76
N PHE A 99 -3.39 14.33 -5.08
CA PHE A 99 -2.05 14.76 -4.69
C PHE A 99 -1.87 14.72 -3.18
N THR A 100 -0.72 14.23 -2.74
CA THR A 100 -0.35 14.20 -1.32
C THR A 100 0.62 15.31 -0.95
N CYS A 101 1.29 15.92 -1.94
CA CYS A 101 2.24 17.00 -1.72
C CYS A 101 2.05 18.14 -2.73
N LYS A 102 2.00 19.38 -2.23
CA LYS A 102 1.96 20.66 -2.98
C LYS A 102 0.91 20.75 -4.09
N ASN A 103 -0.18 19.98 -4.03
CA ASN A 103 -1.13 19.82 -5.14
C ASN A 103 -0.43 19.50 -6.49
N ALA A 104 0.69 18.77 -6.44
CA ALA A 104 1.56 18.56 -7.61
C ALA A 104 2.14 17.14 -7.72
N SER A 105 2.22 16.41 -6.61
CA SER A 105 2.73 15.05 -6.61
C SER A 105 2.03 14.15 -5.61
N VAL A 106 2.06 12.85 -5.92
CA VAL A 106 1.75 11.78 -4.97
C VAL A 106 3.10 11.18 -4.59
N VAL A 107 3.51 11.41 -3.35
CA VAL A 107 4.79 10.92 -2.79
C VAL A 107 4.63 10.26 -1.44
N ASP A 108 3.50 10.53 -0.77
CA ASP A 108 3.10 9.90 0.46
C ASP A 108 2.21 8.70 0.13
N TYR A 109 2.58 7.52 0.61
CA TYR A 109 1.86 6.30 0.32
C TYR A 109 1.43 5.58 1.60
N ASN A 110 0.32 4.87 1.51
CA ASN A 110 0.07 3.71 2.35
C ASN A 110 0.32 2.46 1.49
N ILE A 111 1.22 1.59 1.96
CA ILE A 111 1.66 0.37 1.27
C ILE A 111 1.50 -0.77 2.25
N CYS A 112 0.86 -1.86 1.84
CA CYS A 112 0.58 -2.95 2.76
C CYS A 112 0.69 -4.33 2.13
N SER A 113 0.87 -5.35 2.98
CA SER A 113 0.78 -6.73 2.55
C SER A 113 -0.68 -7.09 2.18
N PRO A 114 -0.90 -8.12 1.34
CA PRO A 114 -2.24 -8.60 1.02
C PRO A 114 -3.09 -8.95 2.23
N CYS A 115 -2.49 -9.53 3.27
CA CYS A 115 -3.21 -9.86 4.51
C CYS A 115 -3.67 -8.60 5.26
N PHE A 116 -2.84 -7.55 5.29
CA PHE A 116 -3.22 -6.29 5.92
C PHE A 116 -4.27 -5.53 5.09
N LEU A 117 -4.19 -5.60 3.76
CA LEU A 117 -5.17 -4.96 2.86
C LEU A 117 -6.61 -5.40 3.16
N LYS A 118 -6.80 -6.68 3.52
CA LYS A 118 -8.11 -7.26 3.91
C LYS A 118 -8.71 -6.61 5.16
N LEU A 119 -7.91 -5.89 5.95
CA LEU A 119 -8.35 -5.21 7.17
C LEU A 119 -8.71 -3.74 6.93
N ILE A 120 -8.38 -3.17 5.77
CA ILE A 120 -8.58 -1.75 5.50
C ILE A 120 -10.06 -1.49 5.16
N GLU A 121 -10.74 -0.68 5.96
CA GLU A 121 -12.13 -0.28 5.73
C GLU A 121 -12.21 1.00 4.89
N ASN A 122 -11.30 1.95 5.14
CA ASN A 122 -11.28 3.21 4.42
C ASN A 122 -9.86 3.79 4.37
N PHE A 123 -9.58 4.52 3.29
CA PHE A 123 -8.38 5.31 3.13
C PHE A 123 -8.75 6.66 2.50
N SER A 124 -8.17 7.74 3.02
CA SER A 124 -8.44 9.08 2.51
C SER A 124 -7.23 9.99 2.64
N ILE A 125 -7.15 10.95 1.72
CA ILE A 125 -6.18 12.04 1.77
C ILE A 125 -6.91 13.24 2.37
N LEU A 126 -6.49 13.69 3.55
CA LEU A 126 -7.11 14.81 4.25
C LEU A 126 -6.55 16.14 3.72
N GLU A 127 -7.32 17.21 3.84
CA GLU A 127 -6.84 18.54 3.48
C GLU A 127 -5.66 18.96 4.37
N THR A 128 -4.63 19.55 3.75
CA THR A 128 -3.50 20.11 4.49
C THR A 128 -3.99 21.14 5.50
N ASN A 129 -3.52 21.02 6.74
CA ASN A 129 -3.64 22.05 7.74
C ASN A 129 -2.27 22.71 7.91
N THR A 130 -2.21 24.01 7.65
CA THR A 130 -0.97 24.82 7.67
C THR A 130 -0.31 24.88 9.05
N LEU A 131 -1.01 24.49 10.12
CA LEU A 131 -0.43 24.35 11.46
C LEU A 131 0.44 23.09 11.61
N PHE A 132 0.19 22.05 10.82
CA PHE A 132 0.82 20.73 10.96
C PHE A 132 1.73 20.37 9.77
N SER A 133 1.49 20.95 8.59
CA SER A 133 2.37 20.80 7.44
C SER A 133 2.26 22.01 6.52
N ASP A 134 3.39 22.38 5.93
CA ASP A 134 3.48 23.42 4.92
C ASP A 134 3.09 22.90 3.52
N ILE A 135 3.33 21.61 3.25
CA ILE A 135 3.27 21.09 1.88
C ILE A 135 2.67 19.69 1.73
N HIS A 136 2.48 18.91 2.80
CA HIS A 136 1.93 17.54 2.75
C HIS A 136 0.49 17.47 3.28
N ASN A 137 -0.36 16.81 2.50
CA ASN A 137 -1.70 16.40 2.90
C ASN A 137 -1.61 15.15 3.79
N PRO A 138 -2.22 15.14 4.99
CA PRO A 138 -2.23 13.97 5.85
C PRO A 138 -2.93 12.77 5.19
N LEU A 139 -2.36 11.58 5.37
CA LEU A 139 -3.00 10.33 5.00
C LEU A 139 -3.79 9.79 6.19
N SER A 140 -5.01 9.31 5.97
CA SER A 140 -5.86 8.71 6.99
C SER A 140 -6.27 7.30 6.58
N LEU A 141 -6.04 6.34 7.47
CA LEU A 141 -6.31 4.92 7.27
C LEU A 141 -7.21 4.41 8.41
N THR A 142 -8.32 3.77 8.06
CA THR A 142 -9.21 3.08 9.01
C THR A 142 -9.07 1.59 8.80
N VAL A 143 -8.79 0.85 9.88
CA VAL A 143 -8.61 -0.60 9.87
C VAL A 143 -9.55 -1.28 10.85
N LYS A 144 -10.08 -2.43 10.43
CA LYS A 144 -10.83 -3.33 11.30
C LYS A 144 -9.86 -4.15 12.14
N ALA A 145 -9.98 -4.04 13.46
CA ALA A 145 -9.21 -4.84 14.40
C ALA A 145 -10.15 -5.52 15.42
N GLU A 146 -10.01 -6.83 15.58
CA GLU A 146 -10.68 -7.56 16.65
C GLU A 146 -9.79 -7.53 17.90
N VAL A 147 -10.28 -6.90 18.97
CA VAL A 147 -9.55 -6.83 20.24
C VAL A 147 -9.93 -8.04 21.09
N VAL A 148 -9.01 -9.00 21.24
CA VAL A 148 -9.16 -10.09 22.21
C VAL A 148 -8.71 -9.58 23.58
N ILE A 149 -9.66 -9.26 24.45
CA ILE A 149 -9.37 -8.90 25.84
C ILE A 149 -9.22 -10.20 26.66
N ASN A 150 -7.98 -10.61 26.90
CA ASN A 150 -7.71 -11.68 27.86
C ASN A 150 -8.02 -11.15 29.27
N LYS A 151 -9.09 -11.67 29.89
CA LYS A 151 -9.36 -11.39 31.30
C LYS A 151 -8.18 -11.91 32.13
N ALA A 152 -7.57 -11.02 32.91
CA ALA A 152 -6.57 -11.42 33.89
C ALA A 152 -7.19 -12.46 34.83
N VAL A 153 -6.54 -13.62 34.94
CA VAL A 153 -6.87 -14.60 35.97
C VAL A 153 -6.55 -13.96 37.31
N ALA A 154 -7.58 -13.64 38.09
CA ALA A 154 -7.39 -13.24 39.48
C ALA A 154 -6.79 -14.43 40.23
N ILE A 155 -5.60 -14.24 40.79
CA ILE A 155 -4.90 -15.20 41.67
C ILE A 155 -5.55 -15.15 43.05
#